data_AF-A0A967I470-F1
#
_entry.id   AF-A0A967I470-F1
#
_cell.length_a   1.000
_cell.length_b   1.000
_cell.length_c   1.000
_cell.angle_alpha   90.00
_cell.angle_beta   90.00
_cell.angle_gamma   90.00
#
_symmetry.space_group_name_H-M   'P 1'
#
loop_
_entity.id
_entity.type
_entity.pdbx_description
1 polymer ?
#
loop_
_entity_poly.entity_id
_entity_poly.type
_entity_poly.pdbx_seq_one_letter_code
_entity_poly.pdbx_strand_id
1 'polypeptide(L)'
;LVALLEKGICARDIMTRPAFENALTVAWSVGGSTNAVLHLLALAGEAGVDLDLNDISEITAKVPLLGNFKPFGQYVMNDLYAIGGIPMVMKLLLANGFLHGDCLTVTGKTVAENLESAPDFPADQDIVFHPDSPYAPPNHHIRILYGNLASEGSVLKLGGKKLESFSGPARVFDCEEDALQAILNKQISPGDVLVIRHE
;
A
#
# COMPACT_ATOMS: atom_id res chain seq x y z
N LEU A 1 -12.84 -14.00 -19.65
CA LEU A 1 -11.76 -14.79 -20.31
C LEU A 1 -12.01 -14.98 -21.80
N VAL A 2 -13.11 -15.61 -22.24
CA VAL A 2 -13.40 -15.81 -23.68
C VAL A 2 -13.36 -14.49 -24.46
N ALA A 3 -14.02 -13.44 -23.97
CA ALA A 3 -13.98 -12.11 -24.59
C ALA A 3 -12.58 -11.47 -24.66
N LEU A 4 -11.66 -11.84 -23.77
CA LEU A 4 -10.26 -11.36 -23.84
C LEU A 4 -9.50 -12.10 -24.94
N LEU A 5 -9.71 -13.41 -25.08
CA LEU A 5 -9.12 -14.23 -26.13
C LEU A 5 -9.57 -13.76 -27.52
N GLU A 6 -10.87 -13.49 -27.69
CA GLU A 6 -11.42 -12.97 -28.94
C GLU A 6 -10.83 -11.59 -29.32
N LYS A 7 -10.52 -10.76 -28.31
CA LYS A 7 -9.89 -9.44 -28.50
C LYS A 7 -8.37 -9.48 -28.55
N GLY A 8 -7.74 -10.64 -28.33
CA GLY A 8 -6.29 -10.77 -28.24
C GLY A 8 -5.66 -10.04 -27.05
N ILE A 9 -6.43 -9.72 -26.00
CA ILE A 9 -5.93 -9.00 -24.82
C ILE A 9 -5.16 -9.98 -23.92
N CYS A 10 -3.91 -9.66 -23.65
CA CYS A 10 -2.96 -10.41 -22.84
C CYS A 10 -2.64 -9.68 -21.53
N ALA A 11 -2.00 -10.39 -20.58
CA ALA A 11 -1.70 -9.84 -19.27
C ALA A 11 -0.85 -8.56 -19.32
N ARG A 12 0.14 -8.48 -20.23
CA ARG A 12 1.01 -7.31 -20.39
C ARG A 12 0.32 -6.09 -21.00
N ASP A 13 -0.82 -6.28 -21.67
CA ASP A 13 -1.65 -5.15 -22.13
C ASP A 13 -2.37 -4.47 -20.95
N ILE A 14 -2.54 -5.19 -19.83
CA ILE A 14 -3.20 -4.72 -18.60
C ILE A 14 -2.16 -4.28 -17.57
N MET A 15 -1.09 -5.06 -17.39
CA MET A 15 -0.05 -4.86 -16.39
C MET A 15 1.00 -3.85 -16.87
N THR A 16 0.56 -2.61 -17.08
CA THR A 16 1.39 -1.48 -17.51
C THR A 16 1.88 -0.66 -16.32
N ARG A 17 2.86 0.22 -16.54
CA ARG A 17 3.35 1.16 -15.51
C ARG A 17 2.20 1.94 -14.82
N PRO A 18 1.26 2.59 -15.53
CA PRO A 18 0.08 3.22 -14.92
C PRO A 18 -0.79 2.25 -14.10
N ALA A 19 -0.92 0.98 -14.50
CA ALA A 19 -1.67 0.00 -13.74
C ALA A 19 -0.99 -0.37 -12.41
N PHE A 20 0.34 -0.44 -12.38
CA PHE A 20 1.11 -0.62 -11.14
C PHE A 20 1.00 0.60 -10.22
N GLU A 21 1.06 1.81 -10.78
CA GLU A 21 0.83 3.04 -10.00
C GLU A 21 -0.58 3.06 -9.40
N ASN A 22 -1.60 2.67 -10.16
CA ASN A 22 -2.96 2.48 -9.65
C ASN A 22 -3.00 1.44 -8.51
N ALA A 23 -2.33 0.30 -8.67
CA ALA A 23 -2.31 -0.76 -7.65
C ALA A 23 -1.68 -0.27 -6.33
N LEU A 24 -0.57 0.46 -6.40
CA LEU A 24 0.09 1.07 -5.24
C LEU A 24 -0.81 2.11 -4.57
N THR A 25 -1.42 3.01 -5.36
CA THR A 25 -2.36 4.04 -4.87
C THR A 25 -3.55 3.42 -4.15
N VAL A 26 -4.18 2.41 -4.74
CA VAL A 26 -5.33 1.74 -4.11
C VAL A 26 -4.87 0.99 -2.85
N ALA A 27 -3.78 0.23 -2.91
CA ALA A 27 -3.29 -0.54 -1.77
C ALA A 27 -3.00 0.34 -0.56
N TRP A 28 -2.35 1.49 -0.73
CA TRP A 28 -1.98 2.34 0.41
C TRP A 28 -3.10 3.26 0.88
N SER A 29 -3.99 3.70 -0.02
CA SER A 29 -5.16 4.47 0.40
C SER A 29 -6.07 3.66 1.34
N VAL A 30 -6.10 2.33 1.23
CA VAL A 30 -6.87 1.44 2.13
C VAL A 30 -6.02 0.75 3.20
N GLY A 31 -4.81 1.22 3.49
CA GLY A 31 -4.04 0.71 4.62
C GLY A 31 -3.30 -0.62 4.38
N GLY A 32 -2.96 -0.94 3.14
CA GLY A 32 -2.33 -2.17 2.68
C GLY A 32 -1.03 -2.58 3.39
N SER A 33 -0.62 -3.83 3.17
CA SER A 33 0.57 -4.42 3.78
C SER A 33 1.87 -3.89 3.19
N THR A 34 2.96 -3.91 3.96
CA THR A 34 4.33 -3.70 3.46
C THR A 34 4.70 -4.72 2.39
N ASN A 35 4.19 -5.96 2.49
CA ASN A 35 4.45 -7.02 1.51
C ASN A 35 3.95 -6.69 0.10
N ALA A 36 3.01 -5.74 -0.04
CA ALA A 36 2.60 -5.24 -1.35
C ALA A 36 3.79 -4.65 -2.14
N VAL A 37 4.78 -4.06 -1.46
CA VAL A 37 6.02 -3.58 -2.09
C VAL A 37 6.74 -4.74 -2.79
N LEU A 38 7.01 -5.82 -2.07
CA LEU A 38 7.69 -7.00 -2.61
C LEU A 38 6.93 -7.61 -3.79
N HIS A 39 5.62 -7.82 -3.62
CA HIS A 39 4.81 -8.47 -4.65
C HIS A 39 4.62 -7.61 -5.89
N LEU A 40 4.43 -6.30 -5.76
CA LEU A 40 4.23 -5.42 -6.91
C LEU A 40 5.52 -5.20 -7.69
N LEU A 41 6.68 -5.10 -7.02
CA LEU A 41 7.98 -5.06 -7.69
C LEU A 41 8.26 -6.36 -8.45
N ALA A 42 7.98 -7.52 -7.85
CA ALA A 42 8.14 -8.81 -8.52
C ALA A 42 7.23 -8.94 -9.75
N LEU A 43 5.95 -8.57 -9.62
CA LEU A 43 5.00 -8.58 -10.74
C LEU A 43 5.38 -7.60 -11.85
N ALA A 44 5.91 -6.43 -11.50
CA ALA A 44 6.42 -5.46 -12.48
C ALA A 44 7.60 -6.05 -13.25
N GLY A 45 8.56 -6.67 -12.57
CA GLY A 45 9.67 -7.39 -13.20
C GLY A 45 9.21 -8.46 -14.19
N GLU A 46 8.25 -9.30 -13.81
CA GLU A 46 7.66 -10.34 -14.70
C GLU A 46 6.91 -9.74 -15.90
N ALA A 47 6.25 -8.60 -15.69
CA ALA A 47 5.57 -7.86 -16.76
C ALA A 47 6.55 -7.12 -17.69
N GLY A 48 7.83 -6.98 -17.30
CA GLY A 48 8.82 -6.16 -18.01
C GLY A 48 8.59 -4.65 -17.82
N VAL A 49 8.00 -4.26 -16.69
CA VAL A 49 7.75 -2.87 -16.29
C VAL A 49 8.81 -2.45 -15.29
N ASP A 50 9.46 -1.32 -15.56
CA ASP A 50 10.39 -0.70 -14.62
C ASP A 50 9.62 -0.06 -13.47
N LEU A 51 9.94 -0.46 -12.25
CA LEU A 51 9.34 0.01 -11.00
C LEU A 51 10.34 -0.23 -9.87
N ASP A 52 10.65 0.80 -9.09
CA ASP A 52 11.59 0.72 -7.98
C ASP A 52 11.04 1.30 -6.65
N LEU A 53 11.88 1.34 -5.61
CA LEU A 53 11.52 1.91 -4.32
C LEU A 53 11.36 3.45 -4.35
N ASN A 54 12.01 4.15 -5.30
CA ASN A 54 11.86 5.59 -5.44
C ASN A 54 10.48 5.94 -6.00
N ASP A 55 10.02 5.20 -7.02
CA ASP A 55 8.66 5.30 -7.56
C ASP A 55 7.61 5.12 -6.45
N ILE A 56 7.83 4.13 -5.59
CA ILE A 56 6.99 3.87 -4.42
C ILE A 56 7.03 5.07 -3.45
N SER A 57 8.21 5.62 -3.17
CA SER A 57 8.37 6.80 -2.34
C SER A 57 7.60 8.01 -2.91
N GLU A 58 7.65 8.24 -4.22
CA GLU A 58 6.92 9.33 -4.87
C GLU A 58 5.40 9.18 -4.76
N ILE A 59 4.88 7.97 -4.90
CA ILE A 59 3.44 7.70 -4.77
C ILE A 59 3.02 7.86 -3.31
N THR A 60 3.77 7.32 -2.34
CA THR A 60 3.44 7.49 -0.90
C THR A 60 3.48 8.96 -0.46
N ALA A 61 4.24 9.82 -1.13
CA ALA A 61 4.26 11.25 -0.89
C ALA A 61 3.02 12.00 -1.39
N LYS A 62 2.24 11.39 -2.28
CA LYS A 62 1.03 11.98 -2.88
C LYS A 62 -0.25 11.37 -2.30
N VAL A 63 -0.25 10.06 -2.06
CA VAL A 63 -1.46 9.30 -1.72
C VAL A 63 -1.71 9.34 -0.20
N PRO A 64 -2.84 9.91 0.26
CA PRO A 64 -3.23 9.86 1.66
C PRO A 64 -3.77 8.48 2.07
N LEU A 65 -3.75 8.20 3.38
CA LEU A 65 -4.43 7.04 3.95
C LEU A 65 -5.90 7.39 4.17
N LEU A 66 -6.80 6.68 3.50
CA LEU A 66 -8.24 6.89 3.58
C LEU A 66 -8.93 5.87 4.47
N GLY A 67 -8.43 4.63 4.55
CA GLY A 67 -9.09 3.53 5.25
C GLY A 67 -8.83 3.45 6.75
N ASN A 68 -9.88 3.32 7.55
CA ASN A 68 -9.84 3.07 9.00
C ASN A 68 -9.90 1.57 9.30
N PHE A 69 -8.90 0.82 8.83
CA PHE A 69 -8.87 -0.64 8.91
C PHE A 69 -7.89 -1.17 9.95
N LYS A 70 -8.23 -2.32 10.54
CA LYS A 70 -7.28 -3.12 11.33
C LYS A 70 -6.00 -3.42 10.51
N PRO A 71 -4.83 -3.49 11.16
CA PRO A 71 -4.62 -3.61 12.62
C PRO A 71 -4.55 -2.28 13.39
N PHE A 72 -4.56 -1.13 12.70
CA PHE A 72 -4.41 0.19 13.34
C PHE A 72 -5.73 0.93 13.53
N GLY A 73 -6.70 0.68 12.65
CA GLY A 73 -8.07 1.21 12.70
C GLY A 73 -9.08 0.20 13.27
N GLN A 74 -10.36 0.50 13.06
CA GLN A 74 -11.48 -0.22 13.70
C GLN A 74 -12.09 -1.31 12.82
N TYR A 75 -12.14 -1.08 11.51
CA TYR A 75 -12.95 -1.86 10.57
C TYR A 75 -12.19 -2.98 9.87
N VAL A 76 -12.93 -3.87 9.21
CA VAL A 76 -12.43 -4.94 8.35
C VAL A 76 -12.97 -4.81 6.92
N MET A 77 -12.42 -5.60 6.00
CA MET A 77 -12.79 -5.52 4.57
C MET A 77 -14.27 -5.83 4.29
N ASN A 78 -14.94 -6.59 5.16
CA ASN A 78 -16.38 -6.84 5.04
C ASN A 78 -17.21 -5.57 5.26
N ASP A 79 -16.76 -4.67 6.14
CA ASP A 79 -17.42 -3.38 6.38
C ASP A 79 -17.27 -2.48 5.15
N LEU A 80 -16.08 -2.49 4.52
CA LEU A 80 -15.86 -1.79 3.25
C LEU A 80 -16.78 -2.32 2.14
N TYR A 81 -16.92 -3.64 2.03
CA TYR A 81 -17.83 -4.26 1.06
C TYR A 81 -19.28 -3.79 1.26
N ALA A 82 -19.75 -3.70 2.51
CA ALA A 82 -21.11 -3.26 2.84
C ALA A 82 -21.41 -1.82 2.38
N ILE A 83 -20.40 -0.96 2.25
CA ILE A 83 -20.55 0.44 1.82
C ILE A 83 -20.14 0.71 0.36
N GLY A 84 -19.88 -0.33 -0.44
CA GLY A 84 -19.59 -0.21 -1.87
C GLY A 84 -18.25 -0.77 -2.34
N GLY A 85 -17.41 -1.25 -1.41
CA GLY A 85 -16.21 -2.01 -1.73
C GLY A 85 -15.08 -1.18 -2.37
N ILE A 86 -14.09 -1.89 -2.91
CA ILE A 86 -12.96 -1.30 -3.65
C ILE A 86 -13.40 -0.47 -4.86
N PRO A 87 -14.42 -0.85 -5.66
CA PRO A 87 -14.88 -0.01 -6.77
C PRO A 87 -15.32 1.39 -6.33
N MET A 88 -16.00 1.53 -5.18
CA MET A 88 -16.34 2.84 -4.62
C MET A 88 -15.08 3.65 -4.28
N VAL A 89 -14.09 3.03 -3.62
CA VAL A 89 -12.82 3.70 -3.28
C VAL A 89 -12.06 4.12 -4.54
N MET A 90 -11.99 3.26 -5.55
CA MET A 90 -11.36 3.59 -6.82
C MET A 90 -12.08 4.72 -7.56
N LYS A 91 -13.42 4.75 -7.53
CA LYS A 91 -14.22 5.86 -8.09
C LYS A 91 -13.88 7.18 -7.41
N LEU A 92 -13.78 7.17 -6.08
CA LEU A 92 -13.39 8.33 -5.28
C LEU A 92 -11.96 8.80 -5.63
N LEU A 93 -11.00 7.89 -5.71
CA LEU A 93 -9.61 8.21 -6.06
C LEU A 93 -9.49 8.74 -7.49
N LEU A 94 -10.21 8.15 -8.45
CA LEU A 94 -10.23 8.60 -9.84
C LEU A 94 -10.80 10.01 -9.95
N ALA A 95 -11.93 10.30 -9.29
CA ALA A 95 -12.55 11.62 -9.28
C ALA A 95 -11.65 12.72 -8.71
N ASN A 96 -10.71 12.34 -7.84
CA ASN A 96 -9.73 13.24 -7.22
C ASN A 96 -8.34 13.19 -7.90
N GLY A 97 -8.23 12.56 -9.08
CA GLY A 97 -7.01 12.59 -9.90
C GLY A 97 -5.87 11.68 -9.40
N PHE A 98 -6.15 10.71 -8.53
CA PHE A 98 -5.14 9.78 -8.01
C PHE A 98 -4.95 8.53 -8.88
N LEU A 99 -5.89 8.22 -9.78
CA LEU A 99 -5.84 7.02 -10.63
C LEU A 99 -5.80 7.37 -12.12
N HIS A 100 -5.06 6.54 -12.86
CA HIS A 100 -5.05 6.47 -14.31
C HIS A 100 -6.30 5.74 -14.80
N GLY A 101 -7.26 6.48 -15.34
CA GLY A 101 -8.56 5.96 -15.74
C GLY A 101 -8.54 5.18 -17.07
N ASP A 102 -7.55 5.41 -17.92
CA ASP A 102 -7.38 4.82 -19.25
C ASP A 102 -6.79 3.41 -19.24
N CYS A 103 -6.27 2.95 -18.09
CA CYS A 103 -5.77 1.59 -17.91
C CYS A 103 -6.79 0.53 -18.35
N LEU A 104 -6.40 -0.36 -19.27
CA LEU A 104 -7.20 -1.50 -19.70
C LEU A 104 -7.40 -2.48 -18.53
N THR A 105 -8.56 -3.13 -18.45
CA THR A 105 -8.84 -4.18 -17.46
C THR A 105 -9.29 -5.49 -18.10
N VAL A 106 -9.44 -6.52 -17.27
CA VAL A 106 -9.92 -7.85 -17.68
C VAL A 106 -11.37 -7.86 -18.18
N THR A 107 -12.13 -6.77 -18.04
CA THR A 107 -13.45 -6.63 -18.67
C THR A 107 -13.34 -6.26 -20.16
N GLY A 108 -12.14 -5.91 -20.63
CA GLY A 108 -11.89 -5.34 -21.96
C GLY A 108 -12.36 -3.89 -22.08
N LYS A 109 -12.61 -3.23 -20.95
CA LYS A 109 -12.87 -1.80 -20.79
C LYS A 109 -11.75 -1.16 -19.97
N THR A 110 -11.66 0.16 -20.00
CA THR A 110 -10.78 0.96 -19.15
C THR A 110 -11.23 0.97 -17.69
N VAL A 111 -10.35 1.38 -16.77
CA VAL A 111 -10.70 1.58 -15.35
C VAL A 111 -11.85 2.57 -15.21
N ALA A 112 -11.80 3.71 -15.90
CA ALA A 112 -12.85 4.74 -15.85
C ALA A 112 -14.22 4.21 -16.28
N GLU A 113 -14.30 3.51 -17.41
CA GLU A 113 -15.56 2.92 -17.90
C GLU A 113 -16.15 1.89 -16.93
N ASN A 114 -15.31 1.14 -16.21
CA ASN A 114 -15.79 0.18 -15.20
C ASN A 114 -16.32 0.90 -13.95
N LEU A 115 -15.79 2.09 -13.64
CA LEU A 115 -16.14 2.86 -12.44
C LEU A 115 -17.36 3.76 -12.62
N GLU A 116 -17.85 3.98 -13.85
CA GLU A 116 -19.10 4.71 -14.11
C GLU A 116 -20.28 4.12 -13.32
N SER A 117 -20.37 2.79 -13.26
CA SER A 117 -21.41 2.06 -12.53
C SER A 117 -21.04 1.70 -11.09
N ALA A 118 -19.86 2.10 -10.60
CA ALA A 118 -19.46 1.80 -9.23
C ALA A 118 -20.30 2.60 -8.22
N PRO A 119 -20.55 2.04 -7.01
CA PRO A 119 -21.32 2.74 -5.97
C PRO A 119 -20.70 4.10 -5.63
N ASP A 120 -21.57 5.06 -5.32
CA ASP A 120 -21.15 6.38 -4.85
C ASP A 120 -20.64 6.33 -3.41
N PHE A 121 -19.78 7.27 -3.04
CA PHE A 121 -19.25 7.43 -1.70
C PHE A 121 -20.37 7.88 -0.73
N PRO A 122 -20.76 7.06 0.27
CA PRO A 122 -21.82 7.43 1.20
C PRO A 122 -21.32 8.45 2.23
N ALA A 123 -22.17 9.43 2.56
CA ALA A 123 -21.83 10.51 3.48
C ALA A 123 -21.77 10.07 4.95
N ASP A 124 -22.63 9.12 5.36
CA ASP A 124 -22.77 8.69 6.76
C ASP A 124 -22.00 7.39 7.04
N GLN A 125 -20.66 7.45 7.01
CA GLN A 125 -19.76 6.38 7.45
C GLN A 125 -18.38 6.91 7.85
N ASP A 126 -17.63 6.14 8.63
CA ASP A 126 -16.28 6.45 9.13
C ASP A 126 -15.25 5.32 8.84
N ILE A 127 -15.53 4.51 7.82
CA ILE A 127 -14.71 3.39 7.32
C ILE A 127 -13.66 3.91 6.32
N VAL A 128 -14.06 4.79 5.39
CA VAL A 128 -13.22 5.40 4.37
C VAL A 128 -13.41 6.92 4.40
N PHE A 129 -12.30 7.66 4.36
CA PHE A 129 -12.30 9.11 4.43
C PHE A 129 -12.12 9.74 3.05
N HIS A 130 -12.58 10.98 2.88
CA HIS A 130 -12.36 11.74 1.64
C HIS A 130 -10.89 12.18 1.53
N PRO A 131 -10.28 12.24 0.32
CA PRO A 131 -8.90 12.72 0.16
C PRO A 131 -8.62 14.13 0.72
N ASP A 132 -9.61 15.02 0.74
CA ASP A 132 -9.50 16.37 1.34
C ASP A 132 -9.50 16.38 2.87
N SER A 133 -10.03 15.32 3.50
CA SER A 133 -10.05 15.15 4.96
C SER A 133 -9.74 13.69 5.30
N PRO A 134 -8.52 13.22 5.00
CA PRO A 134 -8.17 11.81 5.04
C PRO A 134 -7.98 11.31 6.47
N TYR A 135 -7.99 9.99 6.66
CA TYR A 135 -7.69 9.36 7.95
C TYR A 135 -6.27 9.71 8.42
N ALA A 136 -5.30 9.72 7.49
CA ALA A 136 -3.99 10.33 7.70
C ALA A 136 -3.46 10.93 6.39
N PRO A 137 -2.69 12.03 6.45
CA PRO A 137 -2.12 12.65 5.26
C PRO A 137 -1.11 11.72 4.57
N PRO A 138 -0.64 12.08 3.35
CA PRO A 138 0.41 11.32 2.67
C PRO A 138 1.65 11.13 3.54
N ASN A 139 2.47 10.14 3.21
CA ASN A 139 3.67 9.74 3.98
C ASN A 139 3.44 9.22 5.40
N HIS A 140 2.19 8.96 5.82
CA HIS A 140 1.88 8.43 7.16
C HIS A 140 1.45 6.96 7.18
N HIS A 141 1.49 6.24 6.05
CA HIS A 141 1.15 4.81 6.01
C HIS A 141 2.36 3.92 5.72
N ILE A 142 2.88 3.97 4.49
CA ILE A 142 4.12 3.31 4.08
C ILE A 142 5.17 4.39 3.84
N ARG A 143 6.41 4.13 4.28
CA ARG A 143 7.57 4.97 4.01
C ARG A 143 8.74 4.15 3.55
N ILE A 144 9.41 4.65 2.52
CA ILE A 144 10.72 4.16 2.13
C ILE A 144 11.76 4.97 2.90
N LEU A 145 12.68 4.26 3.55
CA LEU A 145 13.77 4.84 4.31
C LEU A 145 15.09 4.45 3.68
N TYR A 146 15.99 5.43 3.60
CA TYR A 146 17.36 5.25 3.16
C TYR A 146 18.31 5.72 4.25
N GLY A 147 19.52 5.17 4.26
CA GLY A 147 20.57 5.58 5.18
C GLY A 147 21.77 4.65 5.10
N ASN A 148 22.76 4.88 5.97
CA ASN A 148 23.95 4.05 6.04
C ASN A 148 23.68 2.58 6.39
N LEU A 149 22.57 2.28 7.08
CA LEU A 149 22.14 0.90 7.39
C LEU A 149 21.25 0.26 6.32
N ALA A 150 20.74 1.05 5.37
CA ALA A 150 19.84 0.59 4.31
C ALA A 150 20.06 1.43 3.05
N SER A 151 21.24 1.28 2.44
CA SER A 151 21.65 2.07 1.27
C SER A 151 20.78 1.80 0.04
N GLU A 152 20.24 0.59 -0.07
CA GLU A 152 19.32 0.17 -1.14
C GLU A 152 17.84 0.36 -0.76
N GLY A 153 17.57 0.88 0.44
CA GLY A 153 16.22 1.18 0.93
C GLY A 153 15.68 0.14 1.91
N SER A 154 14.70 0.57 2.71
CA SER A 154 13.89 -0.27 3.59
C SER A 154 12.46 0.25 3.67
N VAL A 155 11.52 -0.60 4.10
CA VAL A 155 10.09 -0.27 4.14
C VAL A 155 9.62 -0.18 5.60
N LEU A 156 9.01 0.94 5.97
CA LEU A 156 8.41 1.16 7.28
C LEU A 156 6.89 1.34 7.16
N LYS A 157 6.14 0.69 8.04
CA LYS A 157 4.70 0.91 8.22
C LYS A 157 4.44 1.80 9.43
N LEU A 158 3.84 2.96 9.19
CA LEU A 158 3.44 3.92 10.22
C LEU A 158 1.96 3.78 10.62
N GLY A 159 1.11 3.22 9.75
CA GLY A 159 -0.29 2.92 10.06
C GLY A 159 -1.13 4.15 10.43
N GLY A 160 -0.86 5.29 9.79
CA GLY A 160 -1.51 6.58 10.03
C GLY A 160 -0.74 7.51 10.97
N LYS A 161 0.34 7.04 11.59
CA LYS A 161 1.16 7.83 12.52
C LYS A 161 2.18 8.70 11.78
N LYS A 162 2.60 9.79 12.42
CA LYS A 162 3.74 10.58 11.96
C LYS A 162 5.03 9.79 12.20
N LEU A 163 5.99 9.90 11.28
CA LEU A 163 7.34 9.41 11.52
C LEU A 163 8.01 10.25 12.62
N GLU A 164 8.41 9.60 13.70
CA GLU A 164 9.17 10.21 14.79
C GLU A 164 10.64 9.77 14.71
N SER A 165 11.55 10.60 15.22
CA SER A 165 12.94 10.22 15.38
C SER A 165 13.10 9.30 16.58
N PHE A 166 13.80 8.18 16.39
CA PHE A 166 14.16 7.25 17.46
C PHE A 166 15.67 7.01 17.46
N SER A 167 16.29 7.00 18.64
CA SER A 167 17.72 6.75 18.81
C SER A 167 17.97 6.01 20.11
N GLY A 168 18.84 5.00 20.06
CA GLY A 168 19.16 4.17 21.21
C GLY A 168 20.28 3.18 20.92
N PRO A 169 20.77 2.47 21.95
CA PRO A 169 21.81 1.46 21.79
C PRO A 169 21.29 0.26 20.98
N ALA A 170 22.12 -0.25 20.07
CA ALA A 170 21.77 -1.41 19.26
C ALA A 170 21.86 -2.72 20.07
N ARG A 171 20.83 -3.56 19.97
CA ARG A 171 20.81 -4.94 20.45
C ARG A 171 20.69 -5.84 19.22
N VAL A 172 21.78 -6.52 18.86
CA VAL A 172 21.89 -7.25 17.59
C VAL A 172 21.73 -8.75 17.82
N PHE A 173 20.93 -9.38 16.98
CA PHE A 173 20.62 -10.81 16.97
C PHE A 173 20.76 -11.35 15.55
N ASP A 174 21.24 -12.59 15.42
CA ASP A 174 21.47 -13.24 14.13
C ASP A 174 20.29 -14.13 13.67
N CYS A 175 19.24 -14.25 14.48
CA CYS A 175 17.96 -14.88 14.13
C CYS A 175 16.81 -14.41 15.04
N GLU A 176 15.57 -14.65 14.62
CA GLU A 176 14.35 -14.35 15.37
C GLU A 176 14.33 -15.02 16.76
N GLU A 177 14.75 -16.28 16.87
CA GLU A 177 14.63 -17.06 18.11
C GLU A 177 15.45 -16.46 19.25
N ASP A 178 16.66 -15.99 18.95
CA ASP A 178 17.55 -15.36 19.92
C ASP A 178 16.99 -14.01 20.41
N ALA A 179 16.43 -13.23 19.49
CA ALA A 179 15.77 -11.96 19.84
C ALA A 179 14.55 -12.21 20.74
N LEU A 180 13.74 -13.21 20.40
CA LEU A 180 12.59 -13.62 21.22
C LEU A 180 13.02 -14.09 22.60
N GLN A 181 14.05 -14.93 22.71
CA GLN A 181 14.64 -15.37 23.97
C GLN A 181 15.08 -14.18 24.83
N ALA A 182 15.78 -13.20 24.25
CA ALA A 182 16.23 -12.01 24.96
C ALA A 182 15.06 -11.16 25.50
N ILE A 183 13.98 -11.02 24.72
CA ILE A 183 12.76 -10.34 25.16
C ILE A 183 12.11 -11.08 26.33
N LEU A 184 11.90 -12.39 26.20
CA LEU A 184 11.25 -13.22 27.22
C LEU A 184 12.06 -13.25 28.53
N ASN A 185 13.39 -13.24 28.42
CA ASN A 185 14.31 -13.19 29.56
C ASN A 185 14.54 -11.78 30.11
N LYS A 186 13.80 -10.76 29.63
CA LYS A 186 13.88 -9.36 30.07
C LYS A 186 15.28 -8.75 29.94
N GLN A 187 16.00 -9.10 28.89
CA GLN A 187 17.35 -8.59 28.58
C GLN A 187 17.32 -7.30 27.74
N ILE A 188 16.13 -6.89 27.30
CA ILE A 188 15.87 -5.69 26.50
C ILE A 188 15.39 -4.56 27.42
N SER A 189 15.96 -3.37 27.23
CA SER A 189 15.59 -2.16 27.98
C SER A 189 14.78 -1.19 27.13
N PRO A 190 13.88 -0.37 27.73
CA PRO A 190 13.23 0.73 27.01
C PRO A 190 14.28 1.65 26.38
N GLY A 191 14.10 1.93 25.08
CA GLY A 191 15.05 2.72 24.29
C GLY A 191 16.06 1.89 23.49
N ASP A 192 16.15 0.57 23.68
CA ASP A 192 16.98 -0.28 22.83
C ASP A 192 16.47 -0.29 21.37
N VAL A 193 17.41 -0.30 20.40
CA VAL A 193 17.14 -0.55 18.98
C VAL A 193 17.44 -2.02 18.69
N LEU A 194 16.41 -2.85 18.54
CA LEU A 194 16.59 -4.26 18.22
C LEU A 194 16.90 -4.42 16.73
N VAL A 195 17.97 -5.13 16.42
CA VAL A 195 18.39 -5.47 15.05
C VAL A 195 18.40 -6.99 14.94
N ILE A 196 17.52 -7.54 14.12
CA ILE A 196 17.51 -8.96 13.75
C ILE A 196 17.97 -9.02 12.29
N ARG A 197 19.01 -9.81 12.01
CA ARG A 197 19.63 -9.89 10.68
C ARG A 197 19.79 -11.33 10.23
N HIS A 198 20.09 -11.52 8.95
CA HIS A 198 20.17 -12.83 8.27
C HIS A 198 18.83 -13.54 8.08
N GLU A 199 17.75 -12.76 7.98
CA GLU A 199 16.37 -13.17 7.67
C GLU A 199 15.99 -12.87 6.21
#